data_AF-A8XTM7-F1
#
_entry.id   AF-A8XTM7-F1
#
_cell.length_a   1.000
_cell.length_b   1.000
_cell.length_c   1.000
_cell.angle_alpha   90.00
_cell.angle_beta   90.00
_cell.angle_gamma   90.00
#
_symmetry.space_group_name_H-M   'P 1'
#
loop_
_entity.id
_entity.type
_entity.pdbx_description
1 polymer ?
#
loop_
_entity_poly.entity_id
_entity_poly.type
_entity_poly.pdbx_seq_one_letter_code
_entity_poly.pdbx_strand_id
1 'polypeptide(L)'
;MSGPYKEILDVQISEVPAFDRPPVNISIRAESLDGTDVHVEFGFLTSKPFHEDTGFVELNKPDTGDDLVSIELVTNTGLMLIEEGTVRGTQIRLETKYKKAMPGVFRTEIVKAKRMFNLINPNSLEERVVTSL
;
A
#
# COMPACT_ATOMS: atom_id res chain seq x y z
N MET A 1 14.31 -8.96 -0.70
CA MET A 1 14.76 -9.80 -1.83
C MET A 1 16.25 -9.60 -2.01
N SER A 2 17.00 -10.66 -2.27
CA SER A 2 18.46 -10.64 -2.41
C SER A 2 18.95 -10.24 -3.82
N GLY A 3 18.06 -10.18 -4.82
CA GLY A 3 18.37 -9.85 -6.21
C GLY A 3 17.14 -9.54 -7.07
N PRO A 4 17.27 -9.52 -8.42
CA PRO A 4 16.16 -9.34 -9.34
C PRO A 4 15.09 -10.40 -9.14
N TYR A 5 13.83 -10.03 -9.39
CA TYR A 5 12.68 -10.89 -9.12
C TYR A 5 11.58 -10.70 -10.18
N LYS A 6 10.68 -11.67 -10.24
CA LYS A 6 9.40 -11.57 -10.94
C LYS A 6 8.30 -11.39 -9.90
N GLU A 7 7.41 -10.44 -10.13
CA GLU A 7 6.30 -10.15 -9.23
C GLU A 7 4.95 -10.22 -9.94
N ILE A 8 3.96 -10.65 -9.19
CA ILE A 8 2.54 -10.58 -9.54
C ILE A 8 1.85 -9.79 -8.43
N LEU A 9 1.25 -8.67 -8.81
CA LEU A 9 0.36 -7.85 -7.98
C LEU A 9 -1.06 -8.06 -8.49
N ASP A 10 -1.88 -8.76 -7.70
CA ASP A 10 -3.30 -8.95 -7.97
C ASP A 10 -4.11 -7.90 -7.19
N VAL A 11 -5.01 -7.25 -7.91
CA VAL A 11 -5.86 -6.16 -7.39
C VAL A 11 -7.31 -6.54 -7.62
N GLN A 12 -8.09 -6.61 -6.56
CA GLN A 12 -9.51 -6.98 -6.61
C GLN A 12 -10.37 -5.92 -5.92
N ILE A 13 -11.33 -5.37 -6.64
CA ILE A 13 -12.29 -4.42 -6.07
C ILE A 13 -13.25 -5.21 -5.17
N SER A 14 -13.37 -4.82 -3.91
CA SER A 14 -14.39 -5.36 -3.00
C SER A 14 -15.67 -4.53 -3.09
N GLU A 15 -16.78 -5.18 -3.44
CA GLU A 15 -18.11 -4.56 -3.44
C GLU A 15 -18.72 -4.44 -2.03
N VAL A 16 -18.12 -5.08 -1.03
CA VAL A 16 -18.54 -4.94 0.37
C VAL A 16 -17.79 -3.76 0.97
N PRO A 17 -18.47 -2.62 1.23
CA PRO A 17 -17.83 -1.48 1.88
C PRO A 17 -17.44 -1.86 3.31
N ALA A 18 -16.19 -1.58 3.68
CA ALA A 18 -15.77 -1.54 5.07
C ALA A 18 -15.81 -0.07 5.49
N PHE A 19 -16.60 0.27 6.52
CA PHE A 19 -16.77 1.65 6.98
C PHE A 19 -17.15 2.66 5.87
N ASP A 20 -18.12 2.30 5.01
CA ASP A 20 -18.57 3.12 3.87
C ASP A 20 -17.48 3.46 2.83
N ARG A 21 -16.40 2.67 2.79
CA ARG A 21 -15.34 2.76 1.80
C ARG A 21 -15.17 1.39 1.13
N PRO A 22 -15.30 1.27 -0.20
CA PRO A 22 -15.02 0.01 -0.89
C PRO A 22 -13.50 -0.23 -0.83
N PRO A 23 -13.02 -1.25 -0.10
CA PRO A 23 -11.60 -1.54 -0.08
C PRO A 23 -11.19 -2.20 -1.40
N VAL A 24 -9.92 -2.09 -1.73
CA VAL A 24 -9.29 -2.83 -2.81
C VAL A 24 -8.44 -3.91 -2.17
N ASN A 25 -8.78 -5.18 -2.37
CA ASN A 25 -7.96 -6.29 -1.90
C ASN A 25 -6.69 -6.38 -2.75
N ILE A 26 -5.56 -6.60 -2.09
CA ILE A 26 -4.24 -6.69 -2.72
C ILE A 26 -3.58 -7.99 -2.29
N SER A 27 -3.05 -8.73 -3.25
CA SER A 27 -2.09 -9.80 -2.98
C SER A 27 -0.87 -9.65 -3.87
N ILE A 28 0.30 -9.78 -3.25
CA ILE A 28 1.60 -9.64 -3.91
C ILE A 28 2.35 -10.96 -3.75
N ARG A 29 2.89 -11.46 -4.85
CA ARG A 29 3.84 -12.57 -4.82
C ARG A 29 5.06 -12.22 -5.67
N ALA A 30 6.20 -12.07 -5.01
CA ALA A 30 7.49 -11.87 -5.65
C ALA A 30 8.38 -13.11 -5.47
N GLU A 31 9.02 -13.54 -6.54
CA GLU A 31 9.96 -14.67 -6.56
C GLU A 31 11.26 -14.26 -7.23
N SER A 32 12.38 -14.51 -6.57
CA SER A 32 13.70 -14.20 -7.12
C SER A 32 13.92 -15.00 -8.41
N LEU A 33 14.68 -14.43 -9.36
CA LEU A 33 14.89 -15.10 -10.64
C LEU A 33 15.69 -16.42 -10.52
N ASP A 34 16.39 -16.62 -9.40
CA ASP A 34 17.09 -17.87 -9.07
C ASP A 34 16.23 -18.86 -8.26
N GLY A 35 14.98 -18.51 -7.93
CA GLY A 35 14.02 -19.34 -7.21
C GLY A 35 14.33 -19.57 -5.73
N THR A 36 15.32 -18.87 -5.17
CA THR A 36 15.75 -19.07 -3.77
C THR A 36 14.86 -18.35 -2.75
N ASP A 37 14.27 -17.22 -3.13
CA ASP A 37 13.48 -16.35 -2.25
C ASP A 37 12.06 -16.17 -2.79
N VAL A 38 11.07 -16.36 -1.91
CA VAL A 38 9.66 -16.05 -2.20
C VAL A 38 9.12 -15.11 -1.12
N HIS A 39 8.65 -13.95 -1.54
CA HIS A 39 8.00 -12.96 -0.71
C HIS A 39 6.52 -12.88 -1.06
N VAL A 40 5.67 -12.94 -0.04
CA VAL A 40 4.21 -12.91 -0.22
C VAL A 40 3.62 -11.88 0.74
N GLU A 41 2.74 -11.03 0.21
CA GLU A 41 1.99 -10.05 1.00
C GLU A 41 0.50 -10.16 0.69
N PHE A 42 -0.32 -10.00 1.73
CA PHE A 42 -1.77 -9.92 1.61
C PHE A 42 -2.25 -8.69 2.36
N GLY A 43 -3.28 -8.05 1.82
CA GLY A 43 -3.76 -6.82 2.40
C GLY A 43 -4.93 -6.20 1.68
N PHE A 44 -5.17 -4.95 2.03
CA PHE A 44 -6.16 -4.12 1.38
C PHE A 44 -5.69 -2.67 1.34
N LEU A 45 -6.21 -1.95 0.35
CA LEU A 45 -6.03 -0.52 0.19
C LEU A 45 -7.39 0.16 0.38
N THR A 46 -7.40 1.26 1.11
CA THR A 46 -8.57 2.12 1.29
C THR A 46 -8.23 3.54 0.87
N SER A 47 -9.20 4.23 0.26
CA SER A 47 -9.09 5.63 -0.13
C SER A 47 -10.12 6.48 0.58
N LYS A 48 -9.73 7.69 0.95
CA LYS A 48 -10.58 8.71 1.57
C LYS A 48 -10.51 9.97 0.70
N PRO A 49 -11.56 10.26 -0.10
CA PRO A 49 -11.59 11.45 -0.94
C PRO A 49 -11.42 12.73 -0.11
N PHE A 50 -10.77 13.75 -0.65
CA PHE A 50 -10.66 15.04 0.03
C PHE A 50 -12.05 15.67 0.17
N HIS A 51 -12.84 15.69 -0.90
CA HIS A 51 -14.24 16.13 -0.88
C HIS A 51 -15.16 14.93 -0.68
N GLU A 52 -15.47 14.63 0.57
CA GLU A 52 -16.41 13.56 0.88
C GLU A 52 -17.86 14.03 0.81
N ASP A 53 -18.72 13.21 0.22
CA ASP A 53 -20.17 13.41 0.25
C ASP A 53 -20.76 12.75 1.51
N THR A 54 -20.42 13.28 2.68
CA THR A 54 -20.90 12.73 3.98
C THR A 54 -22.17 13.39 4.50
N GLY A 55 -22.65 14.45 3.85
CA GLY A 55 -23.75 15.28 4.35
C GLY A 55 -23.40 16.17 5.56
N PHE A 56 -22.15 16.15 6.05
CA PHE A 56 -21.67 17.08 7.08
C PHE A 56 -21.02 18.32 6.46
N VAL A 57 -21.25 19.49 7.05
CA VAL A 57 -20.59 20.73 6.65
C VAL A 57 -19.25 20.85 7.36
N GLU A 58 -18.15 20.78 6.61
CA GLU A 58 -16.82 21.06 7.15
C GLU A 58 -16.56 22.57 7.15
N LEU A 59 -16.60 23.19 8.32
CA LEU A 59 -16.27 24.61 8.49
C LEU A 59 -14.74 24.80 8.43
N ASN A 60 -14.27 25.70 7.55
CA ASN A 60 -12.84 26.02 7.32
C ASN A 60 -12.02 24.95 6.58
N LYS A 61 -12.66 24.05 5.82
CA LYS A 61 -11.93 23.19 4.88
C LYS A 61 -11.38 24.02 3.72
N PRO A 62 -10.11 23.85 3.31
CA PRO A 62 -9.60 24.45 2.08
C PRO A 62 -10.38 23.97 0.85
N ASP A 63 -10.46 24.80 -0.20
CA ASP A 63 -11.12 24.46 -1.47
C ASP A 63 -10.42 23.33 -2.24
N THR A 64 -9.17 23.05 -1.90
CA THR A 64 -8.33 22.05 -2.58
C THR A 64 -7.49 21.27 -1.58
N GLY A 65 -7.35 19.98 -1.82
CA GLY A 65 -6.47 19.09 -1.08
C GLY A 65 -6.42 17.73 -1.76
N ASP A 66 -5.59 16.84 -1.23
CA ASP A 66 -5.38 15.52 -1.81
C ASP A 66 -6.32 14.49 -1.21
N ASP A 67 -6.71 13.53 -2.05
CA ASP A 67 -7.32 12.31 -1.56
C ASP A 67 -6.28 11.53 -0.74
N LEU A 68 -6.72 10.99 0.39
CA LEU A 68 -5.88 10.19 1.26
C LEU A 68 -6.02 8.71 0.91
N VAL A 69 -4.97 7.95 1.19
CA VAL A 69 -4.93 6.50 0.93
C VAL A 69 -4.15 5.81 2.03
N SER A 70 -4.60 4.62 2.39
CA SER A 70 -3.93 3.71 3.31
C SER A 70 -3.83 2.33 2.68
N ILE A 71 -2.69 1.67 2.87
CA ILE A 71 -2.50 0.26 2.53
C ILE A 71 -2.07 -0.50 3.79
N GLU A 72 -2.75 -1.60 4.04
CA GLU A 72 -2.50 -2.48 5.19
C GLU A 72 -2.05 -3.84 4.66
N LEU A 73 -0.87 -4.29 5.09
CA LEU A 73 -0.22 -5.49 4.57
C LEU A 73 0.24 -6.41 5.69
N VAL A 74 0.10 -7.71 5.45
CA VAL A 74 0.74 -8.77 6.23
C VAL A 74 1.58 -9.62 5.30
N THR A 75 2.82 -9.89 5.70
CA THR A 75 3.80 -10.59 4.89
C THR A 75 4.05 -12.01 5.40
N ASN A 76 4.49 -12.93 4.54
CA ASN A 76 4.93 -14.27 4.91
C ASN A 76 6.18 -14.28 5.81
N THR A 77 6.84 -13.13 5.99
CA THR A 77 7.94 -12.95 6.95
C THR A 77 7.46 -12.68 8.38
N GLY A 78 6.14 -12.58 8.59
CA GLY A 78 5.54 -12.26 9.89
C GLY A 78 5.59 -10.78 10.24
N LEU A 79 5.75 -9.90 9.24
CA LEU A 79 5.62 -8.45 9.39
C LEU A 79 4.23 -7.98 8.99
N MET A 80 3.66 -7.11 9.82
CA MET A 80 2.46 -6.33 9.56
C MET A 80 2.85 -4.86 9.37
N LEU A 81 2.28 -4.21 8.36
CA LEU A 81 2.58 -2.84 7.96
C LEU A 81 1.29 -2.06 7.72
N ILE A 82 1.28 -0.79 8.12
CA ILE A 82 0.33 0.21 7.63
C ILE A 82 1.15 1.32 7.00
N GLU A 83 0.88 1.61 5.74
CA GLU A 83 1.45 2.76 5.04
C GLU A 83 0.31 3.72 4.67
N GLU A 84 0.51 5.01 4.89
CA GLU A 84 -0.49 6.04 4.61
C GLU A 84 0.12 7.13 3.73
N GLY A 85 -0.73 7.78 2.93
CA GLY A 85 -0.33 8.95 2.19
C GLY A 85 -1.43 9.49 1.29
N THR A 86 -1.08 9.84 0.05
CA THR A 86 -1.94 10.63 -0.84
C THR A 86 -2.04 10.05 -2.24
N VAL A 87 -3.16 10.33 -2.89
CA VAL A 87 -3.39 10.09 -4.32
C VAL A 87 -3.38 11.44 -5.05
N ARG A 88 -2.58 11.55 -6.11
CA ARG A 88 -2.54 12.74 -6.98
C ARG A 88 -2.45 12.30 -8.44
N GLY A 89 -3.53 12.48 -9.20
CA GLY A 89 -3.60 12.05 -10.59
C GLY A 89 -3.39 10.55 -10.71
N THR A 90 -2.35 10.12 -11.42
CA THR A 90 -2.00 8.71 -11.63
C THR A 90 -1.02 8.15 -10.59
N GLN A 91 -0.72 8.91 -9.53
CA GLN A 91 0.27 8.53 -8.52
C GLN A 91 -0.35 8.31 -7.14
N ILE A 92 0.09 7.23 -6.50
CA ILE A 92 -0.10 6.97 -5.08
C ILE A 92 1.27 7.09 -4.41
N ARG A 93 1.34 7.84 -3.31
CA ARG A 93 2.54 7.97 -2.48
C ARG A 93 2.21 7.60 -1.06
N LEU A 94 3.00 6.70 -0.48
CA LEU A 94 2.77 6.09 0.82
C LEU A 94 4.04 6.14 1.66
N GLU A 95 3.86 6.30 2.97
CA GLU A 95 4.92 6.19 3.96
C GLU A 95 4.48 5.25 5.08
N THR A 96 5.37 4.37 5.53
CA THR A 96 5.09 3.50 6.68
C THR A 96 4.76 4.32 7.92
N LYS A 97 3.56 4.12 8.46
CA LYS A 97 3.09 4.70 9.74
C LYS A 97 3.14 3.70 10.87
N TYR A 98 2.87 2.44 10.57
CA TYR A 98 2.89 1.38 11.55
C TYR A 98 3.65 0.17 11.03
N LYS A 99 4.39 -0.46 11.94
CA LYS A 99 5.05 -1.74 11.70
C LYS A 99 4.98 -2.57 12.98
N LYS A 100 4.63 -3.85 12.83
CA LYS A 100 4.70 -4.82 13.91
C LYS A 100 5.22 -6.15 13.39
N ALA A 101 6.19 -6.71 14.08
CA ALA A 101 6.65 -8.08 13.85
C ALA A 101 5.90 -9.02 14.79
N MET A 102 5.58 -10.22 14.31
CA MET A 102 5.05 -11.29 15.16
C MET A 102 6.11 -11.75 16.18
N PRO A 103 5.70 -12.21 17.38
CA PRO A 103 6.64 -12.74 18.37
C PRO A 103 7.56 -13.82 17.77
N GLY A 104 8.86 -13.74 18.04
CA GLY A 104 9.87 -14.66 17.50
C GLY A 104 10.41 -14.29 16.11
N VAL A 105 9.85 -13.27 15.45
CA VAL A 105 10.40 -12.71 14.20
C VAL A 105 11.36 -11.58 14.53
N PHE A 106 12.67 -11.84 14.44
CA PHE A 106 13.71 -10.84 14.61
C PHE A 106 14.07 -10.22 13.25
N ARG A 107 13.23 -9.30 12.74
CA ARG A 107 13.55 -8.50 11.55
C ARG A 107 13.62 -7.01 11.89
N THR A 108 14.83 -6.57 12.24
CA THR A 108 15.19 -5.17 12.51
C THR A 108 15.35 -4.33 11.23
N GLU A 109 15.20 -4.93 10.04
CA GLU A 109 15.80 -4.41 8.79
C GLU A 109 14.97 -3.38 8.01
N ILE A 110 13.79 -2.99 8.47
CA ILE A 110 13.03 -1.89 7.82
C ILE A 110 12.58 -0.93 8.90
N VAL A 111 13.28 0.19 9.03
CA VAL A 111 12.94 1.24 10.01
C VAL A 111 11.89 2.17 9.42
N LYS A 112 11.99 2.50 8.13
CA LYS A 112 10.98 3.25 7.37
C LYS A 112 10.98 2.79 5.91
N ALA A 113 9.82 2.78 5.27
CA ALA A 113 9.70 2.64 3.83
C ALA A 113 8.86 3.79 3.26
N LYS A 114 9.23 4.21 2.05
CA LYS A 114 8.39 5.04 1.18
C LYS A 114 8.07 4.25 -0.07
N ARG A 115 6.79 4.18 -0.42
CA ARG A 115 6.31 3.48 -1.61
C ARG A 115 5.63 4.47 -2.54
N MET A 116 5.82 4.26 -3.83
CA MET A 116 5.14 4.99 -4.88
C MET A 116 4.62 4.01 -5.91
N PHE A 117 3.34 4.12 -6.23
CA PHE A 117 2.78 3.55 -7.45
C PHE A 117 2.52 4.67 -8.45
N ASN A 118 2.89 4.46 -9.71
CA ASN A 118 2.64 5.40 -10.79
C ASN A 118 2.07 4.64 -11.98
N LEU A 119 0.82 4.93 -12.33
CA LEU A 119 0.22 4.39 -13.54
C LEU A 119 0.80 5.16 -14.74
N ILE A 120 1.73 4.51 -15.45
CA ILE A 120 2.43 5.09 -16.61
C ILE A 120 1.48 5.20 -17.80
N ASN A 121 0.67 4.15 -18.00
CA ASN A 121 -0.38 4.06 -19.01
C ASN A 121 -1.37 2.95 -18.57
N PRO A 122 -2.49 2.72 -19.29
CA PRO A 122 -3.52 1.76 -18.88
C PRO A 122 -3.03 0.31 -18.66
N ASN A 123 -1.87 -0.06 -19.22
CA ASN A 123 -1.32 -1.42 -19.16
C ASN A 123 0.01 -1.51 -18.41
N SER A 124 0.47 -0.42 -17.77
CA SER A 124 1.79 -0.39 -17.12
C SER A 124 1.74 0.40 -15.83
N LEU A 125 2.04 -0.30 -14.74
CA LEU A 125 2.22 0.26 -13.40
C LEU A 125 3.70 0.21 -13.04
N GLU A 126 4.27 1.34 -12.61
CA GLU A 126 5.58 1.36 -11.95
C GLU A 126 5.36 1.36 -10.44
N GLU A 127 6.06 0.48 -9.74
CA GLU A 127 6.22 0.55 -8.29
C GLU A 127 7.67 0.91 -7.94
N ARG A 128 7.83 1.80 -6.95
CA ARG A 128 9.13 2.13 -6.37
C ARG A 128 9.04 2.12 -4.85
N VAL A 129 9.86 1.29 -4.21
CA VAL A 129 10.01 1.23 -2.76
C VAL A 129 11.41 1.68 -2.37
N VAL A 130 11.51 2.63 -1.45
CA VAL A 130 12.77 3.07 -0.83
C VAL A 130 12.71 2.75 0.64
N THR A 131 13.58 1.85 1.09
CA THR A 131 13.70 1.47 2.50
C THR A 131 14.92 2.15 3.13
N SER A 132 14.78 2.63 4.37
CA SER A 132 15.91 3.03 5.21
C SER A 132 16.10 2.05 6.36
N LEU A 133 17.36 1.69 6.58
CA LEU A 133 17.84 0.98 7.78
C LEU A 133 17.88 1.92 8.99
#